data_AF-A0A101WLB0-F1
#
_entry.id   AF-A0A101WLB0-F1
#
_cell.length_a   1.000
_cell.length_b   1.000
_cell.length_c   1.000
_cell.angle_alpha   90.00
_cell.angle_beta   90.00
_cell.angle_gamma   90.00
#
_symmetry.space_group_name_H-M   'P 1'
#
loop_
_entity.id
_entity.type
_entity.pdbx_description
1 polymer ?
#
loop_
_entity_poly.entity_id
_entity_poly.type
_entity_poly.pdbx_seq_one_letter_code
_entity_poly.pdbx_strand_id
1 'polypeptide(L)' 'MQKEELLDIVKLLQKYQCEMQAIEAKAANTGCPTKLYYTLSSFSNQDGGGVIVFGVDENQEF' A
#
# COMPACT_ATOMS: atom_id res chain seq x y z
N MET A 1 -6.81 -10.99 8.16
CA MET A 1 -7.38 -9.92 7.32
C MET A 1 -8.63 -10.47 6.65
N GLN A 2 -9.77 -9.84 6.90
CA GLN A 2 -11.04 -10.22 6.25
C GLN A 2 -11.18 -9.46 4.91
N LYS A 3 -11.96 -10.00 3.98
CA LYS A 3 -12.16 -9.40 2.63
C LYS A 3 -12.69 -7.97 2.70
N GLU A 4 -13.55 -7.68 3.67
CA GLU A 4 -14.15 -6.36 3.90
C GLU A 4 -13.10 -5.34 4.34
N GLU A 5 -12.20 -5.76 5.22
CA GLU A 5 -11.06 -4.97 5.70
C GLU A 5 -10.16 -4.52 4.54
N LEU A 6 -9.87 -5.43 3.59
CA LEU A 6 -9.09 -5.11 2.39
C LEU A 6 -9.84 -4.14 1.47
N LEU A 7 -11.15 -4.31 1.32
CA LEU A 7 -11.98 -3.45 0.49
C LEU A 7 -12.00 -2.02 1.05
N ASP A 8 -12.08 -1.87 2.37
CA ASP A 8 -12.04 -0.58 3.03
C ASP A 8 -10.67 0.08 2.92
N ILE A 9 -9.58 -0.70 3.04
CA ILE A 9 -8.21 -0.22 2.77
C ILE A 9 -8.09 0.32 1.34
N VAL A 10 -8.59 -0.41 0.35
CA VAL A 10 -8.56 0.05 -1.05
C VAL A 10 -9.37 1.33 -1.21
N LYS A 11 -10.61 1.39 -0.70
CA LYS A 11 -11.43 2.60 -0.76
C LYS A 11 -10.77 3.81 -0.08
N LEU A 12 -10.07 3.59 1.03
CA LEU A 12 -9.33 4.64 1.73
C LEU A 12 -8.18 5.14 0.86
N LEU A 13 -7.39 4.24 0.28
CA LEU A 13 -6.33 4.60 -0.67
C LEU A 13 -6.90 5.40 -1.85
N GLN A 14 -8.03 4.96 -2.42
CA GLN A 14 -8.71 5.67 -3.52
C GLN A 14 -9.21 7.06 -3.12
N LYS A 15 -9.80 7.17 -1.92
CA LYS A 15 -10.40 8.40 -1.42
C LYS A 15 -9.36 9.45 -1.04
N TYR A 16 -8.27 9.03 -0.42
CA TYR A 16 -7.23 9.94 0.09
C TYR A 16 -6.10 10.15 -0.91
N GLN A 17 -6.00 9.31 -1.95
CA GLN A 17 -4.98 9.35 -3.00
C GLN A 17 -3.55 9.53 -2.45
N CYS A 18 -3.29 8.95 -1.27
CA CYS A 18 -2.06 9.14 -0.52
C CYS A 18 -1.75 7.88 0.29
N GLU A 19 -0.46 7.55 0.38
CA GLU A 19 0.04 6.46 1.22
C GLU A 19 -0.24 6.78 2.71
N MET A 20 -0.75 5.80 3.45
CA MET A 20 -0.94 5.94 4.90
C MET A 20 0.26 5.33 5.63
N GLN A 21 0.46 5.73 6.88
CA GLN A 21 1.60 5.29 7.71
C GLN A 21 1.79 3.75 7.75
N ALA A 22 0.70 2.98 7.61
CA ALA A 22 0.73 1.52 7.59
C ALA A 22 0.22 0.90 6.27
N ILE A 23 -0.04 1.71 5.23
CA ILE A 23 -0.60 1.23 3.95
C ILE A 23 0.18 1.87 2.80
N GLU A 24 0.92 1.06 2.06
CA GLU A 24 1.71 1.51 0.93
C GLU A 24 1.16 0.94 -0.39
N ALA A 25 0.95 1.80 -1.38
CA ALA A 25 0.44 1.41 -2.70
C ALA A 25 1.57 1.38 -3.74
N LYS A 26 1.55 0.39 -4.63
CA LYS A 26 2.55 0.24 -5.69
C LYS A 26 1.88 -0.18 -6.99
N ALA A 27 2.17 0.54 -8.07
CA ALA A 27 1.56 0.31 -9.39
C ALA A 27 1.84 -1.09 -9.95
N ALA A 28 3.02 -1.66 -9.68
CA ALA A 28 3.48 -2.96 -10.18
C ALA A 28 3.51 -3.12 -11.73
N ASN A 29 3.09 -2.10 -12.49
CA ASN A 29 3.01 -2.08 -13.95
C ASN A 29 4.37 -1.86 -14.64
N THR A 30 5.33 -1.27 -13.94
CA THR A 30 6.65 -0.84 -14.47
C THR A 30 7.80 -1.74 -14.01
N GLY A 31 7.50 -2.85 -13.34
CA GLY A 31 8.46 -3.78 -12.74
C GLY A 31 8.30 -3.91 -11.23
N CYS A 32 9.16 -4.71 -10.59
CA CYS A 32 9.15 -4.84 -9.13
C CYS A 32 9.66 -3.53 -8.50
N PRO A 33 8.90 -2.88 -7.61
CA PRO A 33 9.32 -1.64 -6.96
C PRO A 33 10.68 -1.84 -6.27
N THR A 34 11.71 -1.13 -6.73
CA THR A 34 13.10 -1.28 -6.24
C THR A 34 13.28 -0.92 -4.76
N LYS A 35 12.29 -0.27 -4.14
CA LYS A 35 12.33 0.21 -2.75
C LYS A 35 11.56 -0.67 -1.75
N LEU A 36 11.06 -1.83 -2.16
CA LEU A 36 10.25 -2.68 -1.29
C LEU A 36 10.94 -3.05 0.04
N TYR A 37 12.26 -3.20 0.01
CA TYR A 37 13.06 -3.47 1.21
C TYR A 37 12.90 -2.39 2.29
N TYR A 38 12.88 -1.11 1.90
CA TYR A 38 12.72 0.00 2.84
C TYR A 38 11.32 -0.02 3.47
N THR A 39 10.28 -0.25 2.66
CA THR A 39 8.91 -0.40 3.13
C THR A 39 8.78 -1.57 4.11
N LEU A 40 9.29 -2.75 3.75
CA LEU A 40 9.25 -3.94 4.60
C LEU A 40 10.02 -3.74 5.92
N SER A 41 11.17 -3.07 5.86
CA SER A 41 11.96 -2.74 7.05
C SER A 41 11.20 -1.75 7.95
N SER A 42 10.59 -0.72 7.37
CA SER A 42 9.77 0.25 8.11
C SER A 42 8.58 -0.42 8.77
N PHE A 43 7.88 -1.29 8.03
CA PHE A 43 6.70 -2.02 8.53
C PHE A 43 7.06 -3.02 9.64
N SER A 44 8.25 -3.60 9.59
CA SER A 44 8.71 -4.51 10.64
C SER A 44 9.07 -3.81 11.95
N ASN A 45 9.33 -2.50 11.91
CA ASN A 45 9.73 -1.69 13.06
C ASN A 45 8.55 -0.97 13.75
N GLN A 46 7.33 -1.09 13.24
CA GLN A 46 6.13 -0.46 13.82
C GLN A 46 5.26 -1.48 14.54
N ASP A 47 4.78 -1.12 15.73
CA ASP A 47 3.85 -1.91 16.55
C ASP A 47 2.49 -2.02 15.84
N GLY A 48 2.37 -2.97 14.92
CA GLY A 48 1.19 -3.18 14.08
C GLY A 48 1.47 -3.71 12.68
N GLY A 49 2.74 -3.73 12.25
CA GLY A 49 3.08 -4.17 10.90
C GLY A 49 2.62 -3.17 9.83
N GLY A 50 2.41 -3.62 8.60
CA GLY A 50 1.82 -2.79 7.54
C GLY A 50 1.36 -3.63 6.35
N VAL A 51 0.62 -2.98 5.45
CA VAL A 51 -0.01 -3.60 4.27
C VAL A 51 0.58 -2.96 3.02
N ILE A 52 1.07 -3.79 2.09
CA ILE A 52 1.53 -3.36 0.77
C ILE A 52 0.50 -3.82 -0.26
N VAL A 53 -0.06 -2.88 -1.00
CA VAL A 53 -1.04 -3.14 -2.06
C VAL A 53 -0.35 -2.96 -3.42
N PHE A 54 -0.30 -4.04 -4.20
CA PHE A 54 0.24 -4.01 -5.56
C PHE A 54 -0.86 -3.89 -6.61
N GLY A 55 -0.56 -3.22 -7.73
CA GLY A 55 -1.49 -3.01 -8.83
C GLY A 55 -2.31 -1.73 -8.73
N VAL A 56 -1.96 -0.81 -7.83
CA VAL A 56 -2.64 0.48 -7.65
C VAL A 56 -1.64 1.60 -7.93
N ASP A 57 -1.97 2.47 -8.88
CA ASP A 57 -1.08 3.55 -9.35
C ASP A 57 -1.68 4.92 -8.99
N GLU A 58 -0.92 5.69 -8.21
CA GLU A 58 -1.29 7.05 -7.80
C GLU A 58 -1.47 8.01 -8.98
N ASN A 59 -0.86 7.72 -10.13
CA ASN A 59 -0.93 8.53 -11.33
C ASN A 59 -2.11 8.16 -12.24
N GLN A 60 -2.82 7.05 -11.96
CA GLN A 60 -4.02 6.62 -12.70
C GLN A 60 -5.29 6.76 -11.87
N GLU A 61 -5.39 7.85 -11.12
CA GLU A 61 -6.56 8.26 -10.33
C GLU A 61 -7.00 7.32 -9.20
N PHE A 62 -6.17 6.33 -8.83
CA PHE A 62 -6.33 5.51 -7.62
C PHE A 62 -7.62 4.68 -7.56
#